data_AF-A0A2E9A1B8-F1
#
_entry.id   AF-A0A2E9A1B8-F1
#
_cell.length_a   1.000
_cell.length_b   1.000
_cell.length_c   1.000
_cell.angle_alpha   90.00
_cell.angle_beta   90.00
_cell.angle_gamma   90.00
#
_symmetry.space_group_name_H-M   'P 1'
#
loop_
_entity.id
_entity.type
_entity.pdbx_description
1 polymer ?
#
loop_
_entity_poly.entity_id
_entity_poly.type
_entity_poly.pdbx_seq_one_letter_code
_entity_poly.pdbx_strand_id
1 'polypeptide(L)'
;MERRLIFTALQETFLTYLKVSFFAAFFITSPFILIQVWKFIAPGLYEHEKLAIMPYLILTPILFLLGGMLVYYLIMPLAIKFFLSFESTGLTTTLPIQLEAKVNEYLSLVMKLIFAFGLSFQLPVVLSLLARIGLVDSKFLSERRKYVVVIIFAAAAILTPPDPITQIGLAIPLLILYELSILSVKIIERKIEEKNA
;
A
#
# COMPACT_ATOMS: atom_id res chain seq x y z
N MET A 1 -13.58 21.60 18.36
CA MET A 1 -14.46 21.73 17.18
C MET A 1 -14.95 20.34 16.84
N GLU A 2 -16.22 20.03 17.12
CA GLU A 2 -16.84 18.80 16.65
C GLU A 2 -17.05 18.90 15.15
N ARG A 3 -16.46 17.98 14.40
CA ARG A 3 -16.59 17.92 12.94
C ARG A 3 -17.55 16.81 12.59
N ARG A 4 -18.49 17.12 11.70
CA ARG A 4 -19.53 16.20 11.25
C ARG A 4 -19.19 15.67 9.86
N LEU A 5 -19.41 14.38 9.67
CA LEU A 5 -19.46 13.79 8.34
C LEU A 5 -20.91 13.79 7.89
N ILE A 6 -21.15 14.14 6.63
CA ILE A 6 -22.50 14.27 6.08
C ILE A 6 -22.80 13.14 5.08
N PHE A 7 -24.08 12.81 4.95
CA PHE A 7 -24.62 12.05 3.83
C PHE A 7 -25.38 13.01 2.93
N THR A 8 -25.27 12.83 1.61
CA THR A 8 -25.95 13.70 0.64
C THR A 8 -27.09 13.00 -0.08
N ALA A 9 -27.04 11.68 -0.22
CA ALA A 9 -28.12 10.89 -0.81
C ALA A 9 -28.69 9.88 0.19
N LEU A 10 -30.01 9.63 0.08
CA LEU A 10 -30.74 8.74 0.98
C LEU A 10 -30.19 7.29 0.97
N GLN A 11 -29.79 6.81 -0.21
CA GLN A 11 -29.23 5.47 -0.40
C GLN A 11 -27.74 5.36 -0.05
N GLU A 12 -27.06 6.49 0.16
CA GLU A 12 -25.61 6.56 0.38
C GLU A 12 -25.21 5.79 1.65
N THR A 13 -25.98 5.93 2.73
CA THR A 13 -25.69 5.26 4.01
C THR A 13 -25.73 3.74 3.89
N PHE A 14 -26.77 3.19 3.26
CA PHE A 14 -26.90 1.74 3.07
C PHE A 14 -25.76 1.17 2.23
N LEU A 15 -25.47 1.79 1.08
CA LEU A 15 -24.37 1.34 0.20
C LEU A 15 -23.00 1.48 0.86
N THR A 16 -22.81 2.52 1.67
CA THR A 16 -21.57 2.73 2.42
C THR A 16 -21.33 1.59 3.41
N TYR A 17 -22.35 1.23 4.21
CA TYR A 17 -22.22 0.10 5.13
C TYR A 17 -21.95 -1.22 4.40
N LEU A 18 -22.65 -1.49 3.30
CA LEU A 18 -22.40 -2.69 2.52
C LEU A 18 -20.96 -2.76 2.00
N LYS A 19 -20.44 -1.65 1.44
CA LYS A 19 -19.05 -1.56 0.96
C LYS A 19 -18.04 -1.80 2.09
N VAL A 20 -18.25 -1.16 3.25
CA VAL A 20 -17.35 -1.28 4.40
C VAL A 20 -17.36 -2.69 4.96
N SER A 21 -18.52 -3.33 5.11
CA SER A 21 -18.62 -4.71 5.57
C SER A 21 -17.93 -5.68 4.63
N PHE A 22 -18.14 -5.52 3.31
CA PHE A 22 -17.45 -6.33 2.30
C PHE A 22 -15.94 -6.13 2.36
N PHE A 23 -15.49 -4.87 2.43
CA PHE A 23 -14.08 -4.53 2.51
C PHE A 23 -13.43 -5.09 3.78
N ALA A 24 -14.08 -4.95 4.94
CA ALA A 24 -13.56 -5.44 6.21
C ALA A 24 -13.44 -6.96 6.21
N ALA A 25 -14.45 -7.68 5.71
CA ALA A 25 -14.41 -9.13 5.55
C ALA A 25 -13.26 -9.55 4.62
N PHE A 26 -13.11 -8.86 3.49
CA PHE A 26 -12.04 -9.12 2.54
C PHE A 26 -10.65 -8.82 3.14
N PHE A 27 -10.48 -7.71 3.85
CA PHE A 27 -9.22 -7.32 4.48
C PHE A 27 -8.78 -8.27 5.59
N ILE A 28 -9.74 -8.81 6.36
CA ILE A 28 -9.45 -9.83 7.38
C ILE A 28 -9.08 -11.17 6.73
N THR A 29 -9.68 -11.47 5.56
CA THR A 29 -9.45 -12.74 4.84
C THR A 29 -8.22 -12.68 3.92
N SER A 30 -7.77 -11.49 3.52
CA SER A 30 -6.65 -11.31 2.59
C SER A 30 -5.32 -11.92 3.07
N PRO A 31 -4.95 -11.93 4.36
CA PRO A 31 -3.76 -12.63 4.84
C PRO A 31 -3.80 -14.11 4.46
N PHE A 32 -4.96 -14.75 4.62
CA PHE A 32 -5.16 -16.14 4.26
C PHE A 32 -5.12 -16.34 2.74
N ILE A 33 -5.79 -15.47 1.97
CA ILE A 33 -5.76 -15.52 0.50
C ILE A 33 -4.33 -15.43 -0.02
N LEU A 34 -3.54 -14.48 0.49
CA LEU A 34 -2.16 -14.29 0.06
C LEU A 34 -1.31 -15.54 0.38
N ILE A 35 -1.47 -16.15 1.54
CA ILE A 35 -0.81 -17.43 1.88
C ILE A 35 -1.17 -18.51 0.85
N GLN A 36 -2.44 -18.61 0.44
CA GLN A 36 -2.86 -19.59 -0.56
C GLN A 36 -2.28 -19.30 -1.95
N VAL A 37 -2.24 -18.03 -2.36
CA VAL A 37 -1.60 -17.61 -3.61
C VAL A 37 -0.13 -18.00 -3.61
N TRP A 38 0.60 -17.76 -2.52
CA TRP A 38 2.01 -18.16 -2.41
C TRP A 38 2.19 -19.67 -2.36
N LYS A 39 1.29 -20.42 -1.71
CA LYS A 39 1.29 -21.88 -1.75
C LYS A 39 1.03 -22.43 -3.15
N PHE A 40 0.26 -21.74 -3.98
CA PHE A 40 0.05 -22.10 -5.37
C PHE A 40 1.28 -21.83 -6.25
N ILE A 41 2.04 -20.76 -5.95
CA ILE A 41 3.29 -20.43 -6.65
C ILE A 41 4.45 -21.34 -6.19
N ALA A 42 4.47 -21.74 -4.92
CA ALA A 42 5.49 -22.58 -4.32
C ALA A 42 5.86 -23.88 -5.09
N PRO A 43 4.92 -24.67 -5.67
CA PRO A 43 5.27 -25.83 -6.50
C PRO A 43 5.99 -25.49 -7.81
N GLY A 44 5.96 -24.23 -8.26
CA GLY A 44 6.77 -23.74 -9.39
C GLY A 44 8.25 -23.49 -9.02
N LEU A 45 8.61 -23.56 -7.74
CA LEU A 45 10.00 -23.48 -7.28
C LEU A 45 10.60 -24.89 -7.10
N TYR A 46 11.92 -25.00 -7.32
CA TYR A 46 12.65 -26.26 -7.15
C TYR A 46 12.46 -26.87 -5.75
N GLU A 47 12.44 -28.19 -5.62
CA GLU A 47 12.10 -28.87 -4.36
C GLU A 47 13.01 -28.49 -3.18
N HIS A 48 14.22 -28.04 -3.50
CA HIS A 48 15.31 -27.68 -2.60
C HIS A 48 15.12 -26.24 -2.07
N GLU A 49 14.18 -25.51 -2.68
CA GLU A 49 13.88 -24.11 -2.46
C GLU A 49 12.58 -23.90 -1.68
N LYS A 50 11.73 -24.92 -1.53
CA LYS A 50 10.45 -24.88 -0.80
C LYS A 50 10.62 -24.40 0.65
N LEU A 51 11.71 -24.82 1.33
CA LEU A 51 11.99 -24.42 2.72
C LEU A 51 12.30 -22.92 2.88
N ALA A 52 12.85 -22.30 1.84
CA ALA A 52 13.18 -20.88 1.87
C ALA A 52 11.98 -19.98 1.53
N ILE A 53 10.85 -20.53 1.07
CA ILE A 53 9.57 -19.81 0.89
C ILE A 53 8.84 -19.64 2.24
N MET A 54 9.10 -20.52 3.21
CA MET A 54 8.44 -20.54 4.50
C MET A 54 8.49 -19.21 5.29
N PRO A 55 9.62 -18.48 5.39
CA PRO A 55 9.63 -17.17 6.03
C PRO A 55 8.76 -16.15 5.29
N TYR A 56 8.69 -16.22 3.96
CA TYR A 56 7.86 -15.30 3.16
C TYR A 56 6.36 -15.53 3.38
N LEU A 57 5.92 -16.78 3.58
CA LEU A 57 4.52 -17.09 3.91
C LEU A 57 4.07 -16.43 5.22
N ILE A 58 4.96 -16.27 6.19
CA ILE A 58 4.69 -15.58 7.46
C ILE A 58 4.87 -14.06 7.31
N LEU A 59 5.83 -13.63 6.50
CA LEU A 59 6.14 -12.22 6.30
C LEU A 59 5.03 -11.49 5.51
N THR A 60 4.45 -12.13 4.49
CA THR A 60 3.34 -11.61 3.68
C THR A 60 2.16 -11.04 4.49
N PRO A 61 1.52 -11.80 5.40
CA PRO A 61 0.40 -11.29 6.18
C PRO A 61 0.82 -10.17 7.14
N ILE A 62 2.03 -10.24 7.71
CA ILE A 62 2.58 -9.19 8.57
C ILE A 62 2.77 -7.90 7.77
N LEU A 63 3.40 -7.97 6.60
CA LEU A 63 3.62 -6.81 5.73
C LEU A 63 2.29 -6.23 5.23
N PHE A 64 1.29 -7.06 4.92
CA PHE A 64 -0.03 -6.59 4.51
C PHE A 64 -0.70 -5.76 5.62
N LEU A 65 -0.70 -6.28 6.86
CA LEU A 65 -1.25 -5.57 8.01
C LEU A 65 -0.46 -4.29 8.34
N LEU A 66 0.88 -4.34 8.24
CA LEU A 66 1.73 -3.17 8.41
C LEU A 66 1.42 -2.09 7.36
N GLY A 67 1.17 -2.48 6.11
CA GLY A 67 0.73 -1.56 5.06
C GLY A 67 -0.57 -0.86 5.41
N GLY A 68 -1.58 -1.61 5.88
CA GLY A 68 -2.84 -1.02 6.35
C GLY A 68 -2.66 -0.10 7.56
N MET A 69 -1.80 -0.50 8.51
CA MET A 69 -1.46 0.28 9.69
C MET A 69 -0.78 1.61 9.31
N LEU A 70 0.17 1.58 8.38
CA LEU A 70 0.86 2.78 7.89
C LEU A 70 -0.14 3.77 7.27
N VAL A 71 -1.12 3.29 6.50
CA VAL A 71 -2.15 4.17 5.93
C VAL A 71 -2.95 4.86 7.02
N TYR A 72 -3.43 4.09 8.00
CA TYR A 72 -4.28 4.63 9.07
C TYR A 72 -3.54 5.64 9.96
N TYR A 73 -2.30 5.32 10.37
CA TYR A 73 -1.56 6.13 11.33
C TYR A 73 -0.68 7.23 10.72
N LEU A 74 -0.29 7.13 9.45
CA LEU A 74 0.62 8.10 8.81
C LEU A 74 -0.04 8.85 7.65
N ILE A 75 -0.61 8.12 6.69
CA ILE A 75 -1.11 8.74 5.44
C ILE A 75 -2.41 9.49 5.68
N MET A 76 -3.37 8.88 6.37
CA MET A 76 -4.65 9.53 6.69
C MET A 76 -4.50 10.83 7.49
N PRO A 77 -3.71 10.91 8.58
CA PRO A 77 -3.53 12.17 9.29
C PRO A 77 -2.79 13.21 8.44
N LEU A 78 -1.86 12.81 7.57
CA LEU A 78 -1.22 13.74 6.64
C LEU A 78 -2.23 14.32 5.64
N ALA A 79 -3.08 13.47 5.06
CA ALA A 79 -4.12 13.88 4.13
C ALA A 79 -5.14 14.80 4.80
N ILE A 80 -5.62 14.44 5.98
CA ILE A 80 -6.56 15.27 6.73
C ILE A 80 -5.91 16.62 7.04
N LYS A 81 -4.70 16.69 7.60
CA LYS A 81 -4.02 17.96 7.87
C LYS A 81 -3.86 18.82 6.62
N PHE A 82 -3.54 18.21 5.48
CA PHE A 82 -3.44 18.90 4.20
C PHE A 82 -4.78 19.50 3.77
N PHE A 83 -5.86 18.71 3.69
CA PHE A 83 -7.17 19.24 3.28
C PHE A 83 -7.71 20.32 4.22
N LEU A 84 -7.38 20.23 5.51
CA LEU A 84 -7.77 21.23 6.49
C LEU A 84 -6.96 22.51 6.44
N SER A 85 -5.76 22.47 5.86
CA SER A 85 -4.98 23.69 5.67
C SER A 85 -5.64 24.65 4.67
N PHE A 86 -6.57 24.18 3.84
CA PHE A 86 -7.38 25.01 2.93
C PHE A 86 -8.64 25.60 3.56
N GLU A 87 -8.96 25.21 4.81
CA GLU A 87 -10.10 25.78 5.52
C GLU A 87 -9.79 27.24 5.88
N SER A 88 -10.59 28.18 5.36
CA SER A 88 -10.51 29.59 5.77
C SER A 88 -11.50 29.80 6.92
N THR A 89 -10.97 29.93 8.13
CA THR A 89 -11.74 30.43 9.26
C THR A 89 -12.13 31.88 8.98
N GLY A 90 -13.42 32.20 9.14
CA GLY A 90 -14.07 33.46 8.74
C GLY A 90 -13.57 34.76 9.40
N LEU A 91 -12.32 34.79 9.88
CA LEU A 91 -11.58 35.98 10.30
C LEU A 91 -10.85 36.67 9.13
N THR A 92 -10.66 35.98 7.99
CA THR A 92 -9.91 36.50 6.81
C THR A 92 -10.75 36.68 5.54
N THR A 93 -11.92 36.05 5.45
CA THR A 93 -12.81 36.15 4.28
C THR A 93 -14.28 36.28 4.73
N THR A 94 -15.08 37.02 3.96
CA THR A 94 -16.50 37.32 4.23
C THR A 94 -17.42 36.10 4.17
N LEU A 95 -16.93 34.95 3.70
CA LEU A 95 -17.68 33.68 3.63
C LEU A 95 -16.80 32.56 4.21
N PRO A 96 -17.18 31.93 5.33
CA PRO A 96 -16.40 30.82 5.90
C PRO A 96 -16.47 29.59 4.98
N ILE A 97 -15.31 29.06 4.60
CA ILE A 97 -15.21 27.81 3.84
C ILE A 97 -14.89 26.71 4.83
N GLN A 98 -15.88 25.88 5.16
CA GLN A 98 -15.73 24.74 6.07
C GLN A 98 -15.69 23.43 5.29
N LEU A 99 -14.82 22.51 5.70
CA LEU A 99 -14.76 21.17 5.11
C LEU A 99 -15.89 20.29 5.66
N GLU A 100 -16.94 20.08 4.87
CA GLU A 100 -17.99 19.07 5.15
C GLU A 100 -17.71 17.79 4.36
N ALA A 101 -16.85 16.93 4.92
CA ALA A 101 -16.49 15.67 4.27
C ALA A 101 -17.69 14.70 4.23
N LYS A 102 -17.96 14.15 3.03
CA LYS A 102 -18.96 13.09 2.87
C LYS A 102 -18.43 11.77 3.43
N VAL A 103 -19.29 11.04 4.14
CA VAL A 103 -18.93 9.74 4.73
C VAL A 103 -18.47 8.74 3.66
N ASN A 104 -19.20 8.62 2.55
CA ASN A 104 -18.86 7.67 1.49
C ASN A 104 -17.51 7.98 0.83
N GLU A 105 -17.21 9.25 0.55
CA GLU A 105 -15.95 9.66 -0.08
C GLU A 105 -14.76 9.41 0.87
N TYR A 106 -14.92 9.79 2.14
CA TYR A 106 -13.90 9.55 3.17
C TYR A 106 -13.60 8.06 3.33
N LEU A 107 -14.63 7.23 3.54
CA LEU A 107 -14.44 5.79 3.72
C LEU A 107 -13.94 5.12 2.44
N SER A 108 -14.41 5.56 1.26
CA SER A 108 -13.92 5.03 -0.02
C SER A 108 -12.44 5.34 -0.23
N LEU A 109 -11.99 6.54 0.12
CA LEU A 109 -10.57 6.90 0.08
C LEU A 109 -9.76 6.02 1.03
N VAL A 110 -10.18 5.90 2.29
CA VAL A 110 -9.50 5.07 3.30
C VAL A 110 -9.37 3.62 2.82
N MET A 111 -10.47 3.02 2.34
CA MET A 111 -10.48 1.64 1.87
C MET A 111 -9.57 1.44 0.66
N LYS A 112 -9.61 2.34 -0.34
CA LYS A 112 -8.73 2.29 -1.52
C LYS A 112 -7.26 2.36 -1.12
N LEU A 113 -6.90 3.29 -0.24
CA LEU A 113 -5.53 3.46 0.22
C LEU A 113 -5.05 2.24 1.01
N ILE A 114 -5.83 1.76 1.98
CA ILE A 114 -5.48 0.57 2.78
C ILE A 114 -5.22 -0.63 1.86
N PHE A 115 -6.06 -0.85 0.85
CA PHE A 115 -5.87 -1.97 -0.07
C PHE A 115 -4.65 -1.79 -0.97
N ALA A 116 -4.48 -0.61 -1.58
CA ALA A 116 -3.35 -0.34 -2.45
C ALA A 116 -2.00 -0.45 -1.73
N PHE A 117 -1.92 0.05 -0.49
CA PHE A 117 -0.73 -0.10 0.33
C PHE A 117 -0.54 -1.53 0.81
N GLY A 118 -1.60 -2.20 1.27
CA GLY A 118 -1.50 -3.60 1.70
C GLY A 118 -0.92 -4.49 0.58
N LEU A 119 -1.37 -4.26 -0.66
CA LEU A 119 -0.80 -4.92 -1.84
C LEU A 119 0.63 -4.46 -2.15
N SER A 120 0.91 -3.16 -2.10
CA SER A 120 2.26 -2.64 -2.39
C SER A 120 3.30 -3.11 -1.38
N PHE A 121 2.89 -3.38 -0.14
CA PHE A 121 3.73 -4.01 0.87
C PHE A 121 4.10 -5.46 0.53
N GLN A 122 3.49 -6.08 -0.49
CA GLN A 122 3.93 -7.37 -1.01
C GLN A 122 5.08 -7.27 -2.01
N LEU A 123 5.43 -6.06 -2.48
CA LEU A 123 6.55 -5.86 -3.42
C LEU A 123 7.87 -6.50 -2.96
N PRO A 124 8.31 -6.35 -1.68
CA PRO A 124 9.54 -6.99 -1.23
C PRO A 124 9.49 -8.51 -1.31
N VAL A 125 8.33 -9.11 -1.02
CA VAL A 125 8.14 -10.56 -1.09
C VAL A 125 8.15 -11.04 -2.53
N VAL A 126 7.44 -10.35 -3.42
CA VAL A 126 7.37 -10.70 -4.85
C VAL A 126 8.76 -10.59 -5.49
N LEU A 127 9.45 -9.46 -5.31
CA LEU A 127 10.76 -9.22 -5.93
C LEU A 127 11.84 -10.16 -5.40
N SER A 128 11.84 -10.46 -4.10
CA SER A 128 12.78 -11.42 -3.53
C SER A 128 12.57 -12.85 -4.05
N LEU A 129 11.32 -13.27 -4.23
CA LEU A 129 11.01 -14.57 -4.83
C LEU A 129 11.37 -14.63 -6.32
N LEU A 130 11.07 -13.59 -7.09
CA LEU A 130 11.46 -13.50 -8.49
C LEU A 130 12.99 -13.55 -8.66
N ALA A 131 13.73 -12.89 -7.76
CA ALA A 131 15.19 -12.94 -7.79
C ALA A 131 15.73 -14.33 -7.49
N ARG A 132 15.06 -15.05 -6.59
CA ARG A 132 15.44 -16.41 -6.24
C ARG A 132 15.30 -17.39 -7.39
N ILE A 133 14.29 -17.21 -8.24
CA ILE A 133 14.08 -17.99 -9.47
C ILE A 133 15.02 -17.53 -10.61
N GLY A 134 15.76 -16.43 -10.42
CA GLY A 134 16.67 -15.87 -11.42
C GLY A 134 15.98 -15.02 -12.49
N LEU A 135 14.73 -14.59 -12.28
CA LEU A 135 13.99 -13.75 -13.22
C LEU A 135 14.39 -12.26 -13.14
N VAL A 136 14.87 -11.83 -11.97
CA VAL A 136 15.33 -10.45 -11.73
C VAL A 136 16.57 -10.46 -10.86
N ASP A 137 17.45 -9.49 -11.07
CA ASP A 137 18.66 -9.31 -10.28
C ASP A 137 18.74 -7.90 -9.68
N SER A 138 19.59 -7.73 -8.65
CA SER A 138 19.80 -6.45 -7.97
C SER A 138 20.24 -5.36 -8.95
N LYS A 139 21.02 -5.71 -9.98
CA LYS A 139 21.46 -4.76 -11.01
C LYS A 139 20.30 -4.39 -11.94
N PHE A 140 19.50 -5.33 -12.42
CA PHE A 140 18.28 -5.08 -13.19
C PHE A 140 17.27 -4.16 -12.47
N LEU A 141 17.07 -4.37 -11.16
CA LEU A 141 16.20 -3.50 -10.36
C LEU A 141 16.82 -2.11 -10.15
N SER A 142 18.14 -2.05 -9.97
CA SER A 142 18.85 -0.78 -9.78
C SER A 142 18.90 0.07 -11.05
N GLU A 143 19.08 -0.53 -12.22
CA GLU A 143 19.07 0.19 -13.50
C GLU A 143 17.69 0.76 -13.83
N ARG A 144 16.62 0.10 -13.37
CA ARG A 144 15.23 0.53 -13.61
C ARG A 144 14.65 1.45 -12.54
N ARG A 145 15.44 1.91 -11.56
CA ARG A 145 15.00 2.83 -10.48
C ARG A 145 14.18 4.01 -11.03
N LYS A 146 14.66 4.67 -12.09
CA LYS A 146 13.98 5.82 -12.71
C LYS A 146 12.57 5.50 -13.21
N TYR A 147 12.35 4.29 -13.75
CA TYR A 147 11.02 3.87 -14.22
C TYR A 147 10.09 3.54 -13.06
N VAL A 148 10.60 2.86 -12.03
CA VAL A 148 9.82 2.51 -10.85
C VAL A 148 9.38 3.75 -10.07
N VAL A 149 10.24 4.76 -9.98
CA VAL A 149 9.87 6.07 -9.40
C VAL A 149 8.65 6.64 -10.15
N VAL A 150 8.69 6.69 -11.48
CA VAL A 150 7.57 7.21 -12.28
C VAL A 150 6.30 6.38 -12.07
N ILE A 151 6.40 5.06 -12.04
CA ILE A 151 5.26 4.16 -11.79
C ILE A 151 4.66 4.41 -10.41
N ILE A 152 5.49 4.57 -9.37
CA ILE A 152 5.03 4.84 -8.00
C ILE A 152 4.31 6.19 -7.93
N PHE A 153 4.87 7.23 -8.54
CA PHE A 153 4.22 8.55 -8.57
C PHE A 153 2.93 8.56 -9.39
N ALA A 154 2.87 7.79 -10.49
CA ALA A 154 1.66 7.62 -11.28
C ALA A 154 0.57 6.85 -10.51
N ALA A 155 0.94 5.75 -9.85
CA ALA A 155 0.04 5.01 -8.98
C ALA A 155 -0.47 5.87 -7.81
N ALA A 156 0.42 6.66 -7.19
CA ALA A 156 0.05 7.62 -6.16
C ALA A 156 -0.97 8.63 -6.68
N ALA A 157 -0.75 9.22 -7.86
CA ALA A 157 -1.69 10.18 -8.47
C ALA A 157 -3.08 9.59 -8.79
N ILE A 158 -3.16 8.29 -9.07
CA ILE A 158 -4.44 7.59 -9.31
C ILE A 158 -5.17 7.30 -8.00
N LEU A 159 -4.42 7.03 -6.94
CA LEU A 159 -4.94 6.59 -5.64
C LEU A 159 -5.29 7.75 -4.71
N THR A 160 -4.52 8.83 -4.74
CA THR A 160 -4.81 10.05 -4.00
C THR A 160 -5.71 10.95 -4.82
N PRO A 161 -6.43 11.88 -4.17
CA PRO A 161 -6.89 13.08 -4.85
C PRO A 161 -5.69 13.76 -5.55
N PRO A 162 -5.92 14.60 -6.58
CA PRO A 162 -4.86 15.29 -7.32
C PRO A 162 -4.23 16.39 -6.46
N ASP A 163 -3.52 15.97 -5.41
CA ASP A 163 -2.85 16.84 -4.46
C ASP A 163 -1.39 16.41 -4.21
N PRO A 164 -0.41 17.33 -4.35
CA PRO A 164 1.00 16.96 -4.28
C PRO A 164 1.46 16.44 -2.92
N ILE A 165 0.88 16.93 -1.82
CA ILE A 165 1.35 16.59 -0.47
C ILE A 165 1.00 15.14 -0.13
N THR A 166 -0.24 14.70 -0.36
CA THR A 166 -0.58 13.30 -0.11
C THR A 166 0.00 12.39 -1.17
N GLN A 167 0.15 12.84 -2.42
CA GLN A 167 0.82 12.06 -3.46
C GLN A 167 2.29 11.76 -3.08
N ILE A 168 3.04 12.76 -2.62
CA ILE A 168 4.41 12.58 -2.13
C ILE A 168 4.42 11.75 -0.85
N GLY A 169 3.50 12.03 0.08
CA GLY A 169 3.35 11.27 1.32
C GLY A 169 3.07 9.78 1.07
N LEU A 170 2.38 9.46 -0.03
CA LEU A 170 2.11 8.10 -0.48
C LEU A 170 3.33 7.48 -1.17
N ALA A 171 3.96 8.23 -2.07
CA ALA A 171 5.08 7.76 -2.87
C ALA A 171 6.32 7.41 -2.02
N ILE A 172 6.62 8.21 -0.98
CA ILE A 172 7.83 8.01 -0.16
C ILE A 172 7.88 6.61 0.48
N PRO A 173 6.87 6.12 1.22
CA PRO A 173 6.87 4.76 1.76
C PRO A 173 7.03 3.69 0.67
N LEU A 174 6.43 3.87 -0.50
CA LEU A 174 6.56 2.92 -1.61
C LEU A 174 7.98 2.89 -2.19
N LEU A 175 8.64 4.04 -2.29
CA LEU A 175 10.04 4.13 -2.69
C LEU A 175 10.96 3.45 -1.67
N ILE A 176 10.70 3.65 -0.38
CA ILE A 176 11.44 2.98 0.70
C ILE A 176 11.28 1.45 0.59
N LEU A 177 10.05 0.96 0.38
CA LEU A 177 9.80 -0.46 0.19
C LEU A 177 10.52 -1.02 -1.03
N TYR A 178 10.57 -0.27 -2.13
CA TYR A 178 11.32 -0.67 -3.31
C TYR A 178 12.81 -0.79 -3.02
N GLU A 179 13.39 0.15 -2.27
CA GLU A 179 14.80 0.08 -1.87
C GLU A 179 15.07 -1.11 -0.94
N LEU A 180 14.20 -1.36 0.04
CA LEU A 180 14.26 -2.53 0.91
C LEU A 180 14.15 -3.84 0.10
N SER A 181 13.38 -3.83 -0.99
CA SER A 181 13.27 -4.96 -1.90
C SER A 181 14.59 -5.22 -2.61
N ILE A 182 15.25 -4.19 -3.15
CA ILE A 182 16.57 -4.32 -3.78
C ILE A 182 17.60 -4.86 -2.80
N LEU A 183 17.61 -4.34 -1.55
CA LEU A 183 18.50 -4.84 -0.51
C LEU A 183 18.26 -6.32 -0.20
N SER A 184 16.99 -6.71 -0.08
CA SER A 184 16.61 -8.11 0.15
C SER A 184 17.08 -9.03 -0.98
N VAL A 185 16.92 -8.59 -2.23
CA VAL A 185 17.41 -9.32 -3.41
C VAL A 185 18.93 -9.47 -3.38
N LYS A 186 19.67 -8.40 -3.10
CA LYS A 186 21.14 -8.42 -3.03
C LYS A 186 21.67 -9.39 -1.96
N ILE A 187 20.99 -9.47 -0.80
CA ILE A 187 21.35 -10.42 0.27
C ILE A 187 21.13 -11.87 -0.20
N ILE A 188 20.06 -12.13 -0.95
CA ILE A 188 19.75 -13.46 -1.48
C ILE A 188 20.78 -13.87 -2.54
N GLU A 189 21.10 -12.98 -3.47
CA GLU A 189 22.11 -13.23 -4.51
C GLU A 189 23.46 -13.63 -3.91
N ARG A 190 23.97 -12.83 -2.95
CA ARG A 190 25.25 -13.12 -2.29
C ARG A 190 25.24 -14.50 -1.61
N LYS A 191 24.13 -14.86 -0.98
CA LYS A 191 23.99 -16.16 -0.30
C LYS A 191 23.93 -17.34 -1.28
N ILE A 192 23.40 -17.12 -2.49
CA ILE A 192 23.40 -18.14 -3.56
C ILE A 192 24.82 -18.31 -4.11
N GLU A 193 25.55 -17.21 -4.34
CA GLU A 193 26.96 -17.25 -4.78
C GLU A 193 27.86 -17.96 -3.76
N GLU A 194 27.74 -17.65 -2.47
CA GLU A 194 28.48 -18.29 -1.38
C GLU A 194 28.20 -19.81 -1.27
N LYS A 195 27.03 -20.29 -1.71
CA LYS A 195 26.67 -21.71 -1.68
C LYS A 195 27.18 -22.48 -2.91
N ASN A 196 27.42 -21.77 -4.01
CA ASN A 196 27.90 -22.34 -5.27
C ASN A 196 29.43 -22.27 -5.42
N ALA A 197 30.11 -21.53 -4.54
CA ALA A 197 31.58 -21.46 -4.41
C ALA A 197 32.11 -22.55 -3.47
#